data_AF-A0A7Z0HVQ3-F1
#
_entry.id   AF-A0A7Z0HVQ3-F1
#
_cell.length_a   1.000
_cell.length_b   1.000
_cell.length_c   1.000
_cell.angle_alpha   90.00
_cell.angle_beta   90.00
_cell.angle_gamma   90.00
#
_symmetry.space_group_name_H-M   'P 1'
#
loop_
_entity.id
_entity.type
_entity.pdbx_description
1 polymer ?
#
loop_
_entity_poly.entity_id
_entity_poly.type
_entity_poly.pdbx_seq_one_letter_code
_entity_poly.pdbx_strand_id
1 'polypeptide(L)'
;MADETNSPRAPSTSTGVTVGDMQDYLAIDGDDGVLQELIDYAEEDARGSIDSTIDIEIYRKLPIFNQAVRTLVDFNYYNRGALSGQQIAYPKSYQYMLNKIRWKVGQTNG
;
A
#
# COMPACT_ATOMS: atom_id res chain seq x y z
N MET A 1 -30.20 -2.85 -22.27
CA MET A 1 -29.65 -2.85 -20.90
C MET A 1 -28.19 -3.18 -21.08
N ALA A 2 -27.31 -2.19 -20.97
CA ALA A 2 -25.87 -2.40 -21.10
C ALA A 2 -25.35 -2.89 -19.74
N ASP A 3 -24.59 -3.97 -19.80
CA ASP A 3 -23.93 -4.64 -18.68
C ASP A 3 -22.83 -3.72 -18.12
N GLU A 4 -23.07 -3.16 -16.94
CA GLU A 4 -22.17 -2.23 -16.24
C GLU A 4 -21.06 -2.94 -15.44
N THR A 5 -20.87 -4.25 -15.61
CA THR A 5 -19.96 -5.04 -14.75
C THR A 5 -18.50 -5.08 -15.20
N ASN A 6 -18.12 -4.39 -16.28
CA ASN A 6 -16.75 -4.48 -16.82
C ASN A 6 -16.15 -3.14 -17.28
N SER A 7 -16.38 -2.07 -16.52
CA SER A 7 -15.50 -0.91 -16.58
C SER A 7 -14.36 -1.11 -15.59
N PRO A 8 -13.08 -0.89 -15.97
CA PRO A 8 -12.02 -0.76 -14.98
C PRO A 8 -12.42 0.38 -14.06
N ARG A 9 -12.80 0.03 -12.82
CA ARG A 9 -13.25 0.98 -11.80
C ARG A 9 -12.17 2.06 -11.72
N ALA A 10 -12.56 3.31 -11.97
CA ALA A 10 -11.65 4.44 -11.88
C ALA A 10 -10.91 4.39 -10.54
N PRO A 11 -9.60 4.68 -10.49
CA PRO A 11 -8.86 4.67 -9.23
C PRO A 11 -9.61 5.55 -8.23
N SER A 12 -9.93 4.98 -7.07
CA SER A 12 -10.65 5.64 -5.99
C SER A 12 -10.11 7.06 -5.80
N THR A 13 -10.99 8.06 -5.75
CA THR A 13 -10.64 9.48 -5.51
C THR A 13 -10.11 9.73 -4.10
N SER A 14 -9.83 8.65 -3.34
CA SER A 14 -9.19 8.70 -2.04
C SER A 14 -7.71 9.00 -2.25
N THR A 15 -7.21 10.00 -1.53
CA THR A 15 -5.78 10.21 -1.34
C THR A 15 -5.26 9.03 -0.50
N GLY A 16 -4.95 7.88 -1.12
CA GLY A 16 -4.44 6.69 -0.41
C GLY A 16 -5.10 5.38 -0.84
N VAL A 17 -4.61 4.26 -0.33
CA VAL A 17 -5.15 2.92 -0.60
C VAL A 17 -6.35 2.66 0.31
N THR A 18 -7.46 2.22 -0.26
CA THR A 18 -8.67 1.85 0.51
C THR A 18 -8.82 0.33 0.61
N VAL A 19 -9.66 -0.14 1.55
CA VAL A 19 -10.06 -1.56 1.65
C VAL A 19 -10.61 -2.08 0.32
N GLY A 20 -11.49 -1.32 -0.33
CA GLY A 20 -12.06 -1.70 -1.62
C GLY A 20 -10.99 -1.82 -2.72
N ASP A 21 -9.99 -0.94 -2.74
CA ASP A 21 -8.87 -1.07 -3.69
C ASP A 21 -8.08 -2.36 -3.48
N MET A 22 -7.93 -2.81 -2.22
CA MET A 22 -7.22 -4.04 -1.89
C MET A 22 -8.06 -5.29 -2.16
N GLN A 23 -9.36 -5.26 -1.90
CA GLN A 23 -10.29 -6.33 -2.28
C GLN A 23 -10.28 -6.55 -3.80
N ASP A 24 -10.38 -5.44 -4.56
CA ASP A 24 -10.30 -5.46 -6.02
C ASP A 24 -8.93 -5.98 -6.50
N TYR A 25 -7.83 -5.55 -5.86
CA TYR A 25 -6.47 -5.97 -6.21
C TYR A 25 -6.17 -7.44 -5.88
N LEU A 26 -6.65 -7.95 -4.75
CA LEU A 26 -6.43 -9.33 -4.28
C LEU A 26 -7.45 -10.31 -4.86
N ALA A 27 -8.51 -9.82 -5.51
CA ALA A 27 -9.65 -10.62 -5.99
C ALA A 27 -10.32 -11.41 -4.86
N ILE A 28 -10.62 -10.74 -3.75
CA ILE A 28 -11.30 -11.31 -2.57
C ILE A 28 -12.52 -10.49 -2.17
N ASP A 29 -13.49 -11.16 -1.53
CA ASP A 29 -14.66 -10.52 -0.92
C ASP A 29 -14.56 -10.58 0.61
N GLY A 30 -14.57 -9.42 1.28
CA GLY A 30 -14.56 -9.31 2.76
C GLY A 30 -13.19 -9.01 3.37
N ASP A 31 -12.97 -9.47 4.62
CA ASP A 31 -11.77 -9.19 5.42
C ASP A 31 -11.48 -7.70 5.69
N ASP A 32 -12.52 -6.85 5.68
CA ASP A 32 -12.42 -5.39 5.78
C ASP A 32 -11.55 -4.92 6.95
N GLY A 33 -11.76 -5.50 8.15
CA GLY A 33 -10.99 -5.15 9.34
C GLY A 33 -9.51 -5.52 9.22
N VAL A 34 -9.21 -6.70 8.68
CA VAL A 34 -7.83 -7.14 8.44
C VAL A 34 -7.16 -6.24 7.40
N LEU A 35 -7.85 -5.96 6.29
CA LEU A 35 -7.29 -5.15 5.21
C LEU A 35 -7.04 -3.73 5.70
N GLN A 36 -7.93 -3.15 6.50
CA GLN A 36 -7.70 -1.84 7.11
C GLN A 36 -6.46 -1.85 8.02
N GLU A 37 -6.32 -2.84 8.90
CA GLU A 37 -5.13 -2.96 9.76
C GLU A 37 -3.84 -3.10 8.95
N LEU A 38 -3.85 -3.88 7.88
CA LEU A 38 -2.69 -4.07 7.01
C LEU A 38 -2.35 -2.80 6.21
N ILE A 39 -3.36 -2.05 5.76
CA ILE A 39 -3.16 -0.77 5.09
C ILE A 39 -2.52 0.23 6.06
N ASP A 40 -3.08 0.39 7.26
CA ASP A 40 -2.57 1.31 8.28
C ASP A 40 -1.12 0.96 8.65
N TYR A 41 -0.84 -0.33 8.84
CA TYR A 41 0.53 -0.82 9.08
C TYR A 41 1.46 -0.49 7.91
N ALA A 42 1.04 -0.78 6.68
CA ALA A 42 1.89 -0.60 5.50
C ALA A 42 2.18 0.88 5.21
N GLU A 43 1.21 1.77 5.43
CA GLU A 43 1.42 3.21 5.28
C GLU A 43 2.41 3.76 6.32
N GLU A 44 2.26 3.35 7.58
CA GLU A 44 3.18 3.77 8.65
C GLU A 44 4.59 3.22 8.48
N ASP A 45 4.74 1.95 8.09
CA ASP A 45 6.05 1.35 7.78
C ASP A 45 6.73 2.06 6.60
N ALA A 46 5.98 2.33 5.53
CA ALA A 46 6.50 3.03 4.35
C ALA A 46 6.91 4.46 4.71
N ARG A 47 6.05 5.19 5.43
CA ARG A 47 6.33 6.55 5.91
C ARG A 47 7.58 6.58 6.77
N GLY A 48 7.66 5.71 7.78
CA GLY A 48 8.79 5.61 8.70
C GLY A 48 10.10 5.25 7.99
N SER A 49 10.03 4.43 6.95
CA SER A 49 11.21 4.03 6.15
C SER A 49 11.70 5.12 5.19
N ILE A 50 10.84 6.05 4.80
CA ILE A 50 11.18 7.16 3.90
C ILE A 50 11.63 8.38 4.71
N ASP A 51 10.69 9.01 5.42
CA ASP A 51 10.86 10.15 6.32
C ASP A 51 9.55 10.36 7.10
N SER A 52 9.57 10.05 8.39
CA SER A 52 8.42 10.13 9.31
C SER A 52 8.01 11.54 9.71
N THR A 53 8.81 12.56 9.38
CA THR A 53 8.49 13.96 9.70
C THR A 53 7.49 14.57 8.73
N ILE A 54 7.28 13.92 7.58
CA ILE A 54 6.36 14.35 6.53
C ILE A 54 4.98 13.73 6.77
N ASP A 55 3.94 14.55 6.65
CA ASP A 55 2.55 14.12 6.79
C ASP A 55 2.21 13.01 5.78
N ILE A 56 1.54 11.96 6.25
CA ILE A 56 1.10 10.81 5.46
C ILE A 56 0.24 11.24 4.26
N GLU A 57 -0.53 12.32 4.39
CA GLU A 57 -1.34 12.90 3.31
C GLU A 57 -0.51 13.40 2.13
N ILE A 58 0.78 13.72 2.33
CA ILE A 58 1.69 14.07 1.23
C ILE A 58 2.09 12.81 0.47
N TYR A 59 2.39 11.73 1.17
CA TYR A 59 2.78 10.46 0.57
C TYR A 59 1.62 9.80 -0.18
N ARG A 60 0.41 9.83 0.38
CA ARG A 60 -0.82 9.32 -0.24
C ARG A 60 -1.14 9.92 -1.61
N LYS A 61 -0.60 11.11 -1.92
CA LYS A 61 -0.70 11.76 -3.25
C LYS A 61 0.26 11.17 -4.29
N LEU A 62 1.25 10.40 -3.86
CA LEU A 62 2.26 9.81 -4.73
C LEU A 62 1.79 8.41 -5.20
N PRO A 63 1.55 8.19 -6.51
CA PRO A 63 1.10 6.88 -6.99
C PRO A 63 2.05 5.73 -6.62
N ILE A 64 3.36 6.01 -6.59
CA ILE A 64 4.38 5.03 -6.20
C ILE A 64 4.32 4.66 -4.71
N PHE A 65 3.89 5.58 -3.84
CA PHE A 65 3.69 5.27 -2.42
C PHE A 65 2.50 4.33 -2.26
N ASN A 66 1.37 4.64 -2.92
CA ASN A 66 0.19 3.78 -2.89
C ASN A 66 0.50 2.39 -3.47
N GLN A 67 1.37 2.28 -4.50
CA GLN A 67 1.84 0.99 -5.00
C GLN A 67 2.70 0.24 -3.98
N ALA A 68 3.54 0.94 -3.21
CA ALA A 68 4.33 0.35 -2.13
C ALA A 68 3.43 -0.22 -1.03
N VAL A 69 2.42 0.55 -0.61
CA VAL A 69 1.40 0.12 0.36
C VAL A 69 0.68 -1.14 -0.12
N ARG A 70 0.15 -1.14 -1.36
CA ARG A 70 -0.51 -2.33 -1.94
C ARG A 70 0.39 -3.57 -1.91
N THR A 71 1.66 -3.40 -2.27
CA THR A 71 2.64 -4.49 -2.33
C THR A 71 2.92 -5.08 -0.95
N LEU A 72 2.99 -4.25 0.09
CA LEU A 72 3.23 -4.73 1.45
C LEU A 72 1.97 -5.37 2.05
N VAL A 73 0.78 -4.83 1.78
CA VAL A 73 -0.50 -5.43 2.19
C VAL A 73 -0.66 -6.81 1.58
N ASP A 74 -0.47 -6.95 0.26
CA ASP A 74 -0.51 -8.22 -0.49
C ASP A 74 0.41 -9.27 0.16
N PHE A 75 1.67 -8.88 0.35
CA PHE A 75 2.65 -9.74 0.98
C PHE A 75 2.23 -10.17 2.39
N ASN A 76 1.79 -9.26 3.24
CA ASN A 76 1.41 -9.60 4.61
C ASN A 76 0.10 -10.38 4.68
N TYR A 77 -0.85 -10.11 3.79
CA TYR A 77 -2.12 -10.82 3.72
C TYR A 77 -1.90 -12.31 3.46
N TYR A 78 -1.11 -12.65 2.44
CA TYR A 78 -0.82 -14.06 2.11
C TYR A 78 0.18 -14.74 3.05
N ASN A 79 1.01 -13.97 3.76
CA ASN A 79 1.98 -14.53 4.71
C ASN A 79 1.48 -14.53 6.16
N ARG A 80 0.28 -14.02 6.46
CA ARG A 80 -0.22 -13.81 7.83
C ARG A 80 -0.14 -15.05 8.73
N GLY A 81 -0.39 -16.25 8.17
CA GLY A 81 -0.28 -17.53 8.89
C GLY A 81 1.14 -18.06 9.08
N ALA A 82 2.10 -17.57 8.30
CA ALA A 82 3.52 -17.95 8.35
C ALA A 82 4.38 -16.95 9.17
N LEU A 83 3.90 -15.71 9.34
CA LEU A 83 4.57 -14.66 10.11
C LEU A 83 4.74 -14.99 11.60
N SER A 84 3.99 -15.95 12.15
CA SER A 84 4.13 -16.37 13.55
C SER A 84 5.35 -17.26 13.84
N GLY A 85 6.09 -17.71 12.81
CA GLY A 85 7.22 -18.64 12.98
C GLY A 85 8.46 -18.37 12.13
N GLN A 86 8.40 -17.48 11.14
CA GLN A 86 9.52 -17.15 10.26
C GLN A 86 9.69 -15.64 10.11
N GLN A 87 10.92 -15.16 10.25
CA GLN A 87 11.29 -13.79 9.89
C GLN A 87 11.31 -13.68 8.37
N ILE A 88 10.18 -13.32 7.76
CA ILE A 88 10.10 -13.15 6.30
C ILE A 88 10.59 -11.73 5.97
N ALA A 89 11.63 -11.64 5.15
CA ALA A 89 12.14 -10.37 4.67
C ALA A 89 11.10 -9.68 3.77
N TYR A 90 11.04 -8.34 3.84
CA TYR A 90 10.15 -7.56 2.98
C TYR A 90 10.40 -7.82 1.48
N PRO A 91 9.37 -7.72 0.63
CA PRO A 91 9.53 -7.83 -0.82
C PRO A 91 10.58 -6.85 -1.34
N LYS A 92 11.48 -7.32 -2.21
CA LYS A 92 12.49 -6.44 -2.83
C LYS A 92 11.84 -5.26 -3.57
N SER A 93 10.73 -5.52 -4.28
CA SER A 93 9.95 -4.49 -4.99
C SER A 93 9.50 -3.37 -4.05
N TYR A 94 9.02 -3.70 -2.86
CA TYR A 94 8.67 -2.74 -1.82
C TYR A 94 9.87 -1.86 -1.44
N GLN A 95 11.00 -2.48 -1.11
CA GLN A 95 12.24 -1.76 -0.76
C GLN A 95 12.73 -0.83 -1.88
N TYR A 96 12.65 -1.27 -3.15
CA TYR A 96 13.01 -0.43 -4.29
C TYR A 96 12.10 0.80 -4.43
N MET A 97 10.80 0.65 -4.20
CA MET A 97 9.86 1.78 -4.26
C MET A 97 10.13 2.80 -3.16
N LEU A 98 10.35 2.35 -1.91
CA LEU A 98 10.69 3.23 -0.80
C LEU A 98 11.95 4.05 -1.09
N ASN A 99 13.01 3.41 -1.57
CA ASN A 99 14.24 4.10 -1.96
C ASN A 99 13.98 5.18 -3.01
N LYS A 100 13.20 4.86 -4.06
CA LYS A 100 12.86 5.81 -5.12
C LYS A 100 12.05 7.00 -4.60
N ILE A 101 11.15 6.79 -3.64
CA ILE A 101 10.38 7.88 -3.00
C ILE A 101 11.32 8.74 -2.17
N ARG A 102 12.18 8.13 -1.35
CA ARG A 102 13.17 8.82 -0.52
C ARG A 102 14.08 9.73 -1.34
N TRP A 103 14.55 9.29 -2.51
CA TRP A 103 15.33 10.14 -3.40
C TRP A 103 14.55 11.35 -3.93
N LYS A 104 13.27 11.18 -4.28
CA LYS A 104 12.43 12.28 -4.77
C LYS A 104 12.11 13.29 -3.68
N VAL A 105 11.76 12.82 -2.49
CA VAL A 105 11.38 13.66 -1.36
C VAL A 105 12.61 14.34 -0.74
N GLY A 106 13.72 13.61 -0.60
CA GLY A 106 14.98 14.14 -0.08
C GLY A 106 15.60 15.26 -0.95
N GLN A 107 15.36 15.26 -2.28
CA GLN A 107 15.76 16.38 -3.14
C GLN A 107 14.95 17.67 -2.92
N THR A 108 13.78 17.59 -2.29
CA THR A 108 12.91 18.75 -2.07
C THR A 108 13.24 19.48 -0.76
N ASN A 109 14.02 18.84 0.13
CA ASN A 109 14.35 19.32 1.48
C ASN A 109 15.84 19.66 1.68
N GLY A 110 16.65 19.66 0.62
CA GLY A 110 18.08 20.03 0.64
C GLY A 110 18.40 21.19 -0.28
#